data_AF-A0A839HF46-F1
#
_entry.id   AF-A0A839HF46-F1
#
_cell.length_a   1.000
_cell.length_b   1.000
_cell.length_c   1.000
_cell.angle_alpha   90.00
_cell.angle_beta   90.00
_cell.angle_gamma   90.00
#
_symmetry.space_group_name_H-M   'P 1'
#
loop_
_entity.id
_entity.type
_entity.pdbx_description
1 polymer ?
#
loop_
_entity_poly.entity_id
_entity_poly.type
_entity_poly.pdbx_seq_one_letter_code
_entity_poly.pdbx_strand_id
1 'polypeptide(L)'
;MKITTSDLKQDRQWSATIGMTRERFFILLDHFKNAYFQTYKAELSKRKVEVNIGYCINNEEELLLFTLFSLKSGLTYDTLGVVCGMSGSNAKRNQGIGLKILAQTLTKLKVMPERKLLTV
;
A
#
# COMPACT_ATOMS: atom_id res chain seq x y z
N MET A 1 -9.47 0.22 -6.89
CA MET A 1 -8.44 1.19 -7.35
C MET A 1 -8.42 1.22 -8.87
N LYS A 2 -8.14 2.37 -9.52
CA LYS A 2 -8.10 2.45 -11.00
C LYS A 2 -6.86 1.82 -11.66
N ILE A 3 -5.77 1.69 -10.91
CA ILE A 3 -4.55 0.97 -11.33
C ILE A 3 -4.49 -0.31 -10.51
N THR A 4 -4.31 -1.45 -11.16
CA THR A 4 -4.08 -2.74 -10.50
C THR A 4 -2.76 -3.35 -10.95
N THR A 5 -2.31 -4.40 -10.27
CA THR A 5 -1.09 -5.13 -10.63
C THR A 5 -1.19 -5.79 -12.02
N SER A 6 -2.39 -6.10 -12.51
CA SER A 6 -2.63 -6.64 -13.85
C SER A 6 -2.38 -5.62 -14.97
N ASP A 7 -2.45 -4.32 -14.67
CA ASP A 7 -2.18 -3.26 -15.64
C ASP A 7 -0.66 -3.07 -15.88
N LEU A 8 0.17 -3.52 -14.94
CA LEU A 8 1.63 -3.42 -14.98
C LEU A 8 2.24 -4.67 -15.61
N LYS A 9 2.54 -4.61 -16.91
CA LYS A 9 3.02 -5.78 -17.68
C LYS A 9 4.53 -5.93 -17.68
N GLN A 10 5.27 -4.82 -17.75
CA GLN A 10 6.74 -4.82 -17.86
C GLN A 10 7.39 -4.21 -16.63
N ASP A 11 8.59 -4.68 -16.26
CA ASP A 11 9.33 -4.15 -15.10
C ASP A 11 9.59 -2.64 -15.16
N ARG A 12 9.67 -2.06 -16.37
CA ARG A 12 9.75 -0.61 -16.56
C ARG A 12 8.50 0.10 -16.01
N GLN A 13 7.30 -0.46 -16.25
CA GLN A 13 6.04 0.09 -15.75
C GLN A 13 5.96 -0.05 -14.23
N TRP A 14 6.37 -1.20 -13.69
CA TRP A 14 6.47 -1.41 -12.24
C TRP A 14 7.41 -0.39 -11.58
N SER A 15 8.60 -0.22 -12.15
CA SER A 15 9.61 0.70 -11.60
C SER A 15 9.20 2.17 -11.72
N ALA A 16 8.52 2.55 -12.80
CA ALA A 16 7.95 3.89 -12.96
C ALA A 16 6.84 4.17 -11.93
N THR A 17 6.00 3.17 -11.65
CA THR A 17 4.80 3.33 -10.82
C THR A 17 5.11 3.25 -9.32
N ILE A 18 5.92 2.27 -8.90
CA ILE A 18 6.17 1.97 -7.49
C ILE A 18 7.65 1.88 -7.11
N GLY A 19 8.57 2.15 -8.04
CA GLY A 19 10.01 2.18 -7.75
C GLY A 19 10.68 0.83 -7.58
N MET A 20 10.04 -0.28 -7.96
CA MET A 20 10.62 -1.63 -7.91
C MET A 20 10.11 -2.53 -9.04
N THR A 21 10.74 -3.70 -9.22
CA THR A 21 10.33 -4.72 -10.18
C THR A 21 9.15 -5.53 -9.67
N ARG A 22 8.48 -6.27 -10.57
CA ARG A 22 7.38 -7.16 -10.20
C ARG A 22 7.80 -8.19 -9.16
N GLU A 23 8.94 -8.82 -9.36
CA GLU A 23 9.46 -9.87 -8.49
C GLU A 23 9.66 -9.37 -7.04
N ARG A 24 10.33 -8.22 -6.89
CA ARG A 24 10.56 -7.60 -5.58
C ARG A 24 9.25 -7.21 -4.89
N PHE A 25 8.27 -6.77 -5.66
CA PHE A 25 6.95 -6.45 -5.12
C PHE A 25 6.28 -7.66 -4.49
N PHE A 26 6.26 -8.82 -5.17
CA PHE A 26 5.62 -10.02 -4.64
C PHE A 26 6.36 -10.61 -3.43
N ILE A 27 7.69 -10.55 -3.40
CA ILE A 27 8.47 -10.91 -2.19
C ILE A 27 8.07 -10.02 -1.01
N LEU A 28 8.00 -8.70 -1.22
CA LEU A 28 7.57 -7.77 -0.19
C LEU A 28 6.11 -8.01 0.24
N LEU A 29 5.23 -8.34 -0.71
CA LEU A 29 3.82 -8.60 -0.47
C LEU A 29 3.60 -9.75 0.53
N ASP A 30 4.36 -10.82 0.44
CA ASP A 30 4.23 -11.95 1.37
C ASP A 30 4.57 -11.54 2.81
N HIS A 31 5.65 -10.78 2.98
CA HIS A 31 6.00 -10.23 4.30
C HIS A 31 5.00 -9.16 4.77
N PHE A 32 4.43 -8.39 3.85
CA PHE A 32 3.42 -7.38 4.14
C PHE A 32 2.10 -8.00 4.61
N LYS A 33 1.61 -9.05 3.93
CA LYS A 33 0.43 -9.83 4.35
C LYS A 33 0.60 -10.40 5.76
N ASN A 34 1.76 -10.99 6.03
CA ASN A 34 2.07 -11.52 7.36
C ASN A 34 2.09 -10.41 8.44
N ALA A 35 2.67 -9.25 8.15
CA ALA A 35 2.66 -8.13 9.08
C ALA A 35 1.24 -7.57 9.30
N TYR A 36 0.43 -7.46 8.23
CA TYR A 36 -0.96 -7.03 8.31
C TYR A 36 -1.77 -7.96 9.22
N PHE A 37 -1.70 -9.27 8.96
CA PHE A 37 -2.40 -10.28 9.75
C PHE A 37 -1.97 -10.26 11.22
N GLN A 38 -0.68 -10.08 11.51
CA GLN A 38 -0.22 -9.99 12.90
C GLN A 38 -0.76 -8.75 13.63
N THR A 39 -0.95 -7.63 12.93
CA THR A 39 -1.42 -6.37 13.50
C THR A 39 -2.94 -6.32 13.66
N TYR A 40 -3.70 -6.89 12.72
CA TYR A 40 -5.16 -6.80 12.72
C TYR A 40 -5.87 -8.13 13.03
N LYS A 41 -5.13 -9.24 13.12
CA LYS A 41 -5.65 -10.61 13.36
C LYS A 41 -6.70 -11.07 12.35
N ALA A 42 -6.80 -10.38 11.23
CA ALA A 42 -7.73 -10.64 10.15
C ALA A 42 -7.10 -10.19 8.82
N GLU A 43 -7.58 -10.77 7.72
CA GLU A 43 -7.30 -10.26 6.38
C GLU A 43 -8.07 -8.96 6.14
N LEU A 44 -7.53 -8.09 5.29
CA LEU A 44 -8.13 -6.80 4.96
C LEU A 44 -9.52 -6.96 4.32
N SER A 45 -9.67 -7.96 3.46
CA SER A 45 -10.93 -8.35 2.83
C SER A 45 -12.03 -8.62 3.86
N LYS A 46 -11.71 -9.38 4.93
CA LYS A 46 -12.63 -9.74 6.02
C LYS A 46 -12.96 -8.54 6.90
N ARG A 47 -11.94 -7.75 7.27
CA ARG A 47 -12.12 -6.55 8.11
C ARG A 47 -12.99 -5.47 7.46
N LYS A 48 -12.97 -5.35 6.13
CA LYS A 48 -13.84 -4.40 5.40
C LYS A 48 -15.32 -4.69 5.62
N VAL A 49 -15.71 -5.97 5.62
CA VAL A 49 -17.09 -6.40 5.86
C VAL A 49 -17.54 -6.00 7.27
N GLU A 50 -16.65 -6.09 8.25
CA GLU A 50 -16.95 -5.78 9.65
C GLU A 50 -16.99 -4.27 9.96
N VAL A 51 -16.21 -3.44 9.26
CA VAL A 51 -15.94 -2.05 9.66
C VAL A 51 -16.46 -1.00 8.65
N ASN A 52 -17.14 -1.43 7.57
CA ASN A 52 -17.68 -0.54 6.53
C ASN A 52 -16.63 0.47 5.98
N ILE A 53 -15.39 -0.01 5.80
CA ILE A 53 -14.28 0.80 5.30
C ILE A 53 -14.38 0.87 3.77
N GLY A 54 -14.37 2.09 3.23
CA GLY A 54 -14.64 2.38 1.80
C GLY A 54 -14.03 1.42 0.77
N TYR A 55 -14.78 1.20 -0.30
CA TYR A 55 -14.61 0.14 -1.30
C TYR A 55 -13.34 0.17 -2.16
N CYS A 56 -12.43 1.15 -2.03
CA CYS A 56 -11.39 1.36 -3.04
C CYS A 56 -10.15 0.45 -2.97
N ILE A 57 -9.83 -0.12 -1.80
CA ILE A 57 -8.69 -1.04 -1.58
C ILE A 57 -9.19 -2.35 -1.00
N ASN A 58 -9.20 -3.43 -1.78
CA ASN A 58 -9.92 -4.67 -1.45
C ASN A 58 -9.10 -5.71 -0.70
N ASN A 59 -7.79 -5.67 -0.82
CA ASN A 59 -6.88 -6.63 -0.22
C ASN A 59 -5.52 -5.98 0.08
N GLU A 60 -4.63 -6.75 0.69
CA GLU A 60 -3.28 -6.33 1.07
C GLU A 60 -2.41 -6.00 -0.15
N GLU A 61 -2.64 -6.64 -1.30
CA GLU A 61 -1.93 -6.37 -2.54
C GLU A 61 -2.24 -4.96 -3.07
N GLU A 62 -3.53 -4.63 -3.15
CA GLU A 62 -3.97 -3.28 -3.51
C GLU A 62 -3.49 -2.24 -2.49
N LEU A 63 -3.47 -2.58 -1.19
CA LEU A 63 -2.98 -1.68 -0.15
C LEU A 63 -1.48 -1.41 -0.31
N LEU A 64 -0.67 -2.44 -0.54
CA LEU A 64 0.77 -2.29 -0.76
C LEU A 64 1.05 -1.50 -2.03
N LEU A 65 0.36 -1.83 -3.14
CA LEU A 65 0.50 -1.12 -4.41
C LEU A 65 0.17 0.37 -4.24
N PHE A 66 -0.97 0.68 -3.60
CA PHE A 66 -1.37 2.05 -3.29
C PHE A 66 -0.33 2.77 -2.43
N THR A 67 0.19 2.11 -1.40
CA THR A 67 1.18 2.70 -0.48
C THR A 67 2.46 3.07 -1.22
N LEU A 68 3.02 2.16 -2.00
CA LEU A 68 4.24 2.40 -2.75
C LEU A 68 4.03 3.45 -3.85
N PHE A 69 2.90 3.42 -4.55
CA PHE A 69 2.53 4.43 -5.53
C PHE A 69 2.43 5.83 -4.91
N SER A 70 1.80 5.94 -3.73
CA SER A 70 1.65 7.21 -3.02
C SER A 70 3.01 7.80 -2.60
N LEU A 71 3.96 6.95 -2.18
CA LEU A 71 5.33 7.36 -1.85
C LEU A 71 6.12 7.79 -3.09
N LYS A 72 5.93 7.09 -4.21
CA LYS A 72 6.66 7.35 -5.46
C LYS A 72 6.18 8.61 -6.17
N SER A 73 4.87 8.85 -6.16
CA SER A 73 4.23 9.91 -6.95
C SER A 73 4.25 11.28 -6.27
N GLY A 74 4.34 11.34 -4.93
CA GLY A 74 4.39 12.60 -4.19
C GLY A 74 3.16 13.49 -4.36
N LEU A 75 2.02 12.89 -4.73
CA LEU A 75 0.77 13.60 -4.98
C LEU A 75 0.12 14.09 -3.68
N THR A 76 -0.63 15.19 -3.77
CA THR A 76 -1.51 15.62 -2.67
C THR A 76 -2.64 14.61 -2.48
N TYR A 77 -3.26 14.57 -1.30
CA TYR A 77 -4.32 13.58 -1.04
C TYR A 77 -5.52 13.70 -1.97
N ASP A 78 -5.89 14.91 -2.39
CA ASP A 78 -7.00 15.10 -3.33
C ASP A 78 -6.67 14.55 -4.71
N THR A 79 -5.47 14.83 -5.22
CA THR A 79 -5.01 14.31 -6.52
C THR A 79 -4.78 12.80 -6.47
N LEU A 80 -4.20 12.28 -5.39
CA LEU A 80 -4.06 10.84 -5.14
C LEU A 80 -5.43 10.15 -5.08
N GLY A 81 -6.41 10.78 -4.43
CA GLY A 81 -7.79 10.32 -4.40
C GLY A 81 -8.38 10.20 -5.81
N VAL A 82 -8.27 11.25 -6.62
CA VAL A 82 -8.76 11.26 -8.02
C VAL A 82 -8.13 10.15 -8.86
N VAL A 83 -6.80 9.97 -8.76
CA VAL A 83 -6.06 8.94 -9.51
C VAL A 83 -6.45 7.53 -9.06
N CYS A 84 -6.58 7.30 -7.75
CA CYS A 84 -6.88 5.97 -7.22
C CYS A 84 -8.40 5.65 -7.18
N GLY A 85 -9.24 6.63 -7.48
CA GLY A 85 -10.70 6.50 -7.51
C GLY A 85 -11.36 6.57 -6.12
N MET A 86 -10.80 7.33 -5.18
CA MET A 86 -11.30 7.50 -3.81
C MET A 86 -11.31 8.97 -3.37
N SER A 87 -11.94 9.29 -2.24
CA SER A 87 -11.83 10.64 -1.64
C SER A 87 -10.43 10.88 -1.05
N GLY A 88 -10.00 12.14 -0.97
CA GLY A 88 -8.71 12.50 -0.36
C GLY A 88 -8.58 12.04 1.10
N SER A 89 -9.67 12.14 1.88
CA SER A 89 -9.72 11.64 3.26
C SER A 89 -9.45 10.13 3.35
N ASN A 90 -10.03 9.36 2.40
CA ASN A 90 -9.77 7.93 2.32
C ASN A 90 -8.35 7.64 1.85
N ALA A 91 -7.80 8.43 0.92
CA ALA A 91 -6.41 8.30 0.50
C ALA A 91 -5.44 8.50 1.67
N LYS A 92 -5.62 9.56 2.48
CA LYS A 92 -4.82 9.81 3.69
C LYS A 92 -4.92 8.66 4.69
N ARG A 93 -6.14 8.20 5.00
CA ARG A 93 -6.37 7.08 5.93
C ARG A 93 -5.69 5.80 5.46
N ASN A 94 -5.88 5.45 4.18
CA ASN A 94 -5.30 4.24 3.60
C ASN A 94 -3.77 4.31 3.56
N GLN A 95 -3.20 5.47 3.26
CA GLN A 95 -1.75 5.65 3.26
C GLN A 95 -1.19 5.46 4.66
N GLY A 96 -1.83 6.03 5.69
CA GLY A 96 -1.42 5.83 7.08
C GLY A 96 -1.44 4.36 7.52
N ILE A 97 -2.48 3.60 7.15
CA ILE A 97 -2.54 2.16 7.41
C ILE A 97 -1.42 1.43 6.68
N GLY A 98 -1.26 1.69 5.39
CA GLY A 98 -0.25 1.07 4.54
C GLY A 98 1.18 1.33 5.04
N LEU A 99 1.50 2.57 5.39
CA LEU A 99 2.80 2.97 5.94
C LEU A 99 3.07 2.29 7.29
N LYS A 100 2.07 2.19 8.17
CA LYS A 100 2.22 1.51 9.45
C LYS A 100 2.60 0.04 9.25
N ILE A 101 1.91 -0.66 8.37
CA ILE A 101 2.20 -2.07 8.09
C ILE A 101 3.54 -2.22 7.38
N LEU A 102 3.84 -1.37 6.40
CA LEU A 102 5.11 -1.38 5.67
C LEU A 102 6.30 -1.16 6.63
N ALA A 103 6.19 -0.20 7.55
CA ALA A 103 7.22 0.05 8.55
C ALA A 103 7.44 -1.17 9.46
N GLN A 104 6.36 -1.83 9.89
CA GLN A 104 6.45 -3.08 10.66
C GLN A 104 7.10 -4.22 9.86
N THR A 105 6.74 -4.36 8.58
CA THR A 105 7.34 -5.34 7.67
C THR A 105 8.84 -5.13 7.54
N LEU A 106 9.27 -3.90 7.19
CA LEU A 106 10.69 -3.57 7.01
C LEU A 106 11.49 -3.69 8.31
N THR A 107 10.87 -3.35 9.45
CA THR A 107 11.50 -3.51 10.78
C THR A 107 11.75 -4.98 11.10
N LYS A 108 10.76 -5.87 10.85
CA LYS A 108 10.92 -7.32 11.06
C LYS A 108 11.98 -7.93 10.15
N LEU A 109 12.04 -7.44 8.90
CA LEU A 109 13.06 -7.82 7.94
C LEU A 109 14.45 -7.23 8.24
N LYS A 110 14.58 -6.36 9.25
CA LYS A 110 15.81 -5.64 9.61
C LYS A 110 16.39 -4.79 8.46
N VAL A 111 15.53 -4.32 7.57
CA VAL A 111 15.89 -3.45 6.42
C VAL A 111 15.19 -2.09 6.48
N MET A 112 14.63 -1.73 7.63
CA MET A 112 14.03 -0.42 7.84
C MET A 112 15.09 0.68 7.71
N PRO A 113 14.88 1.72 6.90
CA PRO A 113 15.80 2.85 6.83
C PRO A 113 16.00 3.49 8.20
N GLU A 114 17.23 3.91 8.52
CA GLU A 114 17.54 4.60 9.79
C GLU A 114 16.74 5.91 9.96
N ARG A 115 16.38 6.54 8.85
CA ARG A 115 15.47 7.70 8.83
C ARG A 115 14.05 7.23 9.12
N LYS A 116 13.53 7.63 10.29
CA LYS A 116 12.11 7.46 10.63
C LYS A 116 11.25 8.26 9.65
N LEU A 117 10.25 7.62 9.05
CA LEU A 117 9.23 8.30 8.25
C LEU A 117 8.41 9.20 9.18
N LEU A 118 8.61 10.51 9.09
CA LEU A 118 7.76 11.49 9.78
C LEU A 118 6.46 11.59 8.98
N THR A 119 5.35 11.12 9.56
CA THR A 119 4.00 11.44 9.06
C THR A 119 3.69 12.90 9.37
N VAL A 120 3.46 13.70 8.32
CA VAL A 120 2.95 15.08 8.39
C VAL A 120 1.42 15.07 8.24
#